data_AF-A0A3D4NP77-F1
#
_entry.id   AF-A0A3D4NP77-F1
#
_cell.length_a   1.000
_cell.length_b   1.000
_cell.length_c   1.000
_cell.angle_alpha   90.00
_cell.angle_beta   90.00
_cell.angle_gamma   90.00
#
_symmetry.space_group_name_H-M   'P 1'
#
loop_
_entity.id
_entity.type
_entity.pdbx_description
1 polymer ?
#
loop_
_entity_poly.entity_id
_entity_poly.type
_entity_poly.pdbx_seq_one_letter_code
_entity_poly.pdbx_strand_id
1 'polypeptide(L)'
;KGGELVLETLVIEGDQQQVLVPEDRYAQMRNVWFLPSVPALELWLRRAGFTDVKCVDVSVTTVEEQRGTEWMKYQSLSDFLDPQDHSKTVEGLPAPMRAVIVARK
;
A
#
# COMPACT_ATOMS: atom_id res chain seq x y z
N LYS A 1 -1.56 19.02 -20.41
CA LYS A 1 -2.74 18.25 -20.86
C LYS A 1 -2.23 17.10 -21.72
N GLY A 2 -2.74 15.90 -21.49
CA GLY A 2 -2.28 14.62 -22.07
C GLY A 2 -1.29 13.84 -21.20
N GLY A 3 -1.08 14.22 -19.93
CA GLY A 3 -0.13 13.54 -19.05
C GLY A 3 -0.67 12.20 -18.55
N GLU A 4 0.22 11.27 -18.25
CA GLU A 4 -0.11 10.02 -17.56
C GLU A 4 0.47 10.05 -16.14
N LEU A 5 -0.39 9.77 -15.16
CA LEU A 5 0.00 9.48 -13.79
C LEU A 5 0.23 7.98 -13.68
N VAL A 6 1.36 7.59 -13.09
CA VAL A 6 1.60 6.26 -12.54
C VAL A 6 1.74 6.44 -11.04
N LEU A 7 0.76 5.96 -10.28
CA LEU A 7 0.71 6.04 -8.82
C LEU A 7 0.85 4.64 -8.24
N GLU A 8 1.78 4.47 -7.32
CA GLU A 8 1.93 3.25 -6.54
C GLU A 8 1.93 3.62 -5.05
N THR A 9 1.17 2.88 -4.25
CA THR A 9 1.09 3.11 -2.81
C THR A 9 0.55 1.89 -2.05
N LEU A 10 0.64 1.95 -0.72
CA LEU A 10 0.05 0.95 0.19
C LEU A 10 -1.48 1.03 0.18
N VAL A 11 -2.12 -0.13 0.14
CA VAL A 11 -3.58 -0.27 0.13
C VAL A 11 -4.03 -1.37 1.09
N ILE A 12 -5.34 -1.40 1.37
CA ILE A 12 -6.01 -2.49 2.07
C ILE A 12 -7.11 -3.11 1.20
N GLU A 13 -7.62 -4.27 1.58
CA GLU A 13 -8.85 -4.81 1.01
C GLU A 13 -10.06 -3.96 1.43
N GLY A 14 -11.04 -3.80 0.53
CA GLY A 14 -12.30 -3.11 0.82
C GLY A 14 -12.97 -2.48 -0.39
N ASP A 15 -14.14 -1.89 -0.13
CA ASP A 15 -14.91 -1.08 -1.08
C ASP A 15 -14.48 0.40 -1.04
N GLN A 16 -15.23 1.28 -1.70
CA GLN A 16 -14.91 2.71 -1.84
C GLN A 16 -14.88 3.50 -0.51
N GLN A 17 -15.33 2.92 0.60
CA GLN A 17 -15.41 3.57 1.90
C GLN A 17 -14.32 3.13 2.89
N GLN A 18 -13.54 2.10 2.56
CA GLN A 18 -12.52 1.57 3.47
C GLN A 18 -11.19 2.30 3.29
N VAL A 19 -10.74 2.90 4.40
CA VAL A 19 -9.46 3.58 4.52
C VAL A 19 -8.92 3.29 5.91
N LEU A 20 -7.75 2.70 6.00
CA LEU A 20 -7.02 2.52 7.25
C LEU A 20 -6.16 3.75 7.52
N VAL A 21 -6.24 4.26 8.74
CA VAL A 21 -5.28 5.22 9.31
C VAL A 21 -4.74 4.58 10.58
N PRO A 22 -3.46 4.18 10.63
CA PRO A 22 -2.90 3.53 11.83
C PRO A 22 -2.84 4.51 13.00
N GLU A 23 -3.02 4.00 14.22
CA GLU A 23 -3.02 4.82 15.44
C GLU A 23 -1.64 5.43 15.75
N ASP A 24 -0.56 4.67 15.51
CA ASP A 24 0.83 5.12 15.68
C ASP A 24 1.73 4.60 14.55
N ARG A 25 1.91 3.28 14.49
CA ARG A 25 2.80 2.61 13.53
C ARG A 25 2.06 1.66 12.62
N TYR A 26 2.63 1.47 11.43
CA TYR A 26 2.23 0.44 10.48
C TYR A 26 3.50 -0.21 9.93
N ALA A 27 3.67 -1.51 10.16
CA ALA A 27 4.88 -2.24 9.78
C ALA A 27 6.15 -1.51 10.25
N GLN A 28 6.15 -1.08 11.53
CA GLN A 28 7.17 -0.27 12.21
C GLN A 28 7.41 1.15 11.66
N MET A 29 6.81 1.53 10.53
CA MET A 29 6.96 2.87 9.97
C MET A 29 6.20 3.91 10.81
N ARG A 30 6.84 5.08 11.02
CA ARG A 30 6.20 6.26 11.61
C ARG A 30 5.61 7.14 10.52
N ASN A 31 4.69 8.04 10.89
CA ASN A 31 4.08 9.03 9.98
C ASN A 31 3.38 8.38 8.77
N VAL A 32 2.76 7.22 8.99
CA VAL A 32 1.89 6.58 8.01
C VAL A 32 0.49 7.16 8.17
N TRP A 33 -0.10 7.64 7.07
CA TRP A 33 -1.38 8.34 7.10
C TRP A 33 -2.49 7.49 6.51
N PHE A 34 -2.79 7.62 5.21
CA PHE A 34 -3.93 6.96 4.59
C PHE A 34 -3.50 5.73 3.81
N LEU A 35 -4.07 4.58 4.18
CA LEU A 35 -4.02 3.33 3.43
C LEU A 35 -5.43 3.07 2.88
N PRO A 36 -5.80 3.65 1.72
CA PRO A 36 -7.10 3.44 1.12
C PRO A 36 -7.22 2.04 0.53
N SER A 37 -8.45 1.55 0.35
CA SER A 37 -8.69 0.47 -0.60
C SER A 37 -8.45 0.93 -2.04
N VAL A 38 -8.26 0.00 -2.96
CA VAL A 38 -8.13 0.33 -4.39
C VAL A 38 -9.36 1.13 -4.90
N PRO A 39 -10.61 0.72 -4.66
CA PRO A 39 -11.77 1.51 -5.09
C PRO A 39 -11.82 2.92 -4.47
N ALA A 40 -11.40 3.08 -3.22
CA ALA A 40 -11.34 4.38 -2.56
C ALA A 40 -10.28 5.29 -3.21
N LEU A 41 -9.09 4.76 -3.51
CA LEU A 41 -8.02 5.50 -4.16
C LEU A 41 -8.40 5.91 -5.59
N GLU A 42 -9.05 5.04 -6.35
CA GLU A 42 -9.57 5.39 -7.67
C GLU A 42 -10.62 6.51 -7.60
N LEU A 43 -11.51 6.48 -6.59
CA LEU A 43 -12.48 7.55 -6.36
C LEU A 43 -11.78 8.88 -6.05
N TRP A 44 -10.71 8.86 -5.25
CA TRP A 44 -9.92 10.05 -4.94
C TRP A 44 -9.26 10.64 -6.17
N LEU A 45 -8.68 9.81 -7.04
CA LEU A 45 -8.09 10.27 -8.30
C LEU A 45 -9.14 10.91 -9.22
N ARG A 46 -10.32 10.31 -9.35
CA ARG A 46 -11.45 10.91 -10.08
C ARG A 46 -11.85 12.27 -9.48
N ARG A 47 -11.95 12.36 -8.15
CA ARG A 47 -12.24 13.62 -7.43
C ARG A 47 -11.15 14.67 -7.57
N ALA A 48 -9.89 14.27 -7.71
CA ALA A 48 -8.75 15.14 -7.97
C ALA A 48 -8.66 15.62 -9.43
N GLY A 49 -9.58 15.17 -10.30
CA GLY A 49 -9.68 15.61 -11.69
C GLY A 49 -8.95 14.75 -12.70
N PHE A 50 -8.54 13.52 -12.33
CA PHE A 50 -8.00 12.55 -13.29
C PHE A 50 -9.11 11.79 -14.01
N THR A 51 -8.83 11.39 -15.25
CA THR A 51 -9.69 10.51 -16.07
C THR A 51 -8.98 9.19 -16.37
N ASP A 52 -9.70 8.22 -16.94
CA ASP A 52 -9.17 6.90 -17.33
C ASP A 52 -8.40 6.18 -16.21
N VAL A 53 -8.87 6.34 -14.97
CA VAL A 53 -8.28 5.75 -13.78
C VAL A 53 -8.45 4.23 -13.81
N LYS A 54 -7.34 3.49 -13.74
CA LYS A 54 -7.32 2.02 -13.79
C LYS A 54 -6.26 1.48 -12.84
N CYS A 55 -6.65 0.58 -11.94
CA CYS A 55 -5.69 -0.29 -11.27
C CYS A 55 -5.14 -1.33 -12.27
N VAL A 56 -3.82 -1.40 -12.39
CA VAL A 56 -3.12 -2.29 -13.33
C VAL A 56 -2.36 -3.42 -12.64
N ASP A 57 -2.07 -3.27 -11.34
CA ASP A 57 -1.50 -4.33 -10.50
C ASP A 57 -1.95 -4.15 -9.05
N VAL A 58 -2.17 -5.28 -8.37
CA VAL A 58 -2.30 -5.36 -6.91
C VAL A 58 -1.53 -6.59 -6.45
N SER A 59 -0.61 -6.40 -5.52
CA SER A 59 0.23 -7.47 -5.03
C SER A 59 0.53 -7.31 -3.53
N VAL A 60 0.48 -8.43 -2.81
CA VAL A 60 0.96 -8.50 -1.43
C VAL A 60 2.48 -8.48 -1.49
N THR A 61 3.12 -7.58 -0.73
CA THR A 61 4.58 -7.51 -0.68
C THR A 61 5.10 -8.75 0.02
N THR A 62 5.98 -9.48 -0.65
CA THR A 62 6.51 -10.76 -0.15
C THR A 62 7.87 -10.59 0.51
N VAL A 63 8.26 -11.51 1.39
CA VAL A 63 9.61 -11.49 1.99
C VAL A 63 10.68 -11.82 0.95
N GLU A 64 10.33 -12.47 -0.14
CA GLU A 64 11.19 -12.68 -1.30
C GLU A 64 11.43 -11.38 -2.08
N GLU A 65 10.47 -10.45 -2.08
CA GLU A 65 10.58 -9.14 -2.71
C GLU A 65 11.33 -8.16 -1.81
N GLN A 66 10.97 -8.09 -0.52
CA GLN A 66 11.55 -7.17 0.45
C GLN A 66 12.22 -7.94 1.60
N ARG A 67 13.56 -8.00 1.56
CA ARG A 67 14.39 -8.65 2.59
C ARG A 67 15.68 -7.91 2.87
N GLY A 68 16.29 -8.25 4.01
CA GLY A 68 17.69 -7.95 4.27
C GLY A 68 18.61 -8.61 3.22
N THR A 69 19.72 -7.96 2.94
CA THR A 69 20.78 -8.46 2.03
C THR A 69 22.15 -8.07 2.60
N GLU A 70 23.24 -8.52 1.98
CA GLU A 70 24.59 -8.08 2.35
C GLU A 70 24.76 -6.54 2.32
N TRP A 71 23.95 -5.87 1.49
CA TRP A 71 23.94 -4.41 1.29
C TRP A 71 22.95 -3.69 2.21
N MET A 72 21.86 -4.35 2.62
CA MET A 72 20.81 -3.79 3.48
C MET A 72 20.69 -4.65 4.75
N LYS A 73 21.41 -4.25 5.80
CA LYS A 73 21.61 -5.04 7.03
C LYS A 73 20.66 -4.72 8.18
N TYR A 74 19.72 -3.80 7.97
CA TYR A 74 18.74 -3.42 8.98
C TYR A 74 17.50 -4.31 8.89
N GLN A 75 16.54 -4.09 9.80
CA GLN A 75 15.25 -4.78 9.77
C GLN A 75 14.55 -4.59 8.42
N SER A 76 13.84 -5.63 7.99
CA SER A 76 13.10 -5.67 6.74
C SER A 76 11.70 -6.26 6.95
N LEU A 77 10.99 -6.58 5.86
CA LEU A 77 9.59 -6.97 5.92
C LEU A 77 9.32 -8.11 6.91
N SER A 78 10.16 -9.15 6.94
CA SER A 78 10.00 -10.28 7.88
C SER A 78 10.01 -9.85 9.35
N ASP A 79 10.72 -8.77 9.70
CA ASP A 79 10.77 -8.23 11.06
C ASP A 79 9.52 -7.38 11.41
N PHE A 80 8.73 -7.02 10.39
CA PHE A 80 7.56 -6.14 10.49
C PHE A 80 6.23 -6.88 10.37
N LEU A 81 6.26 -8.18 10.07
CA LEU A 81 5.09 -9.06 10.02
C LEU A 81 4.91 -9.81 11.35
N ASP A 82 3.67 -10.19 11.67
CA ASP A 82 3.39 -11.06 12.80
C ASP A 82 4.06 -12.43 12.55
N PRO A 83 4.95 -12.90 13.45
CA PRO A 83 5.69 -14.16 13.27
C PRO A 83 4.80 -15.41 13.28
N GLN A 84 3.53 -15.30 13.71
CA GLN A 84 2.56 -16.39 13.69
C GLN A 84 1.55 -16.27 12.53
N ASP A 85 1.46 -15.10 11.90
CA ASP A 85 0.49 -14.81 10.84
C ASP A 85 0.99 -13.71 9.89
N HIS A 86 1.73 -14.11 8.83
CA HIS A 86 2.29 -13.17 7.86
C HIS A 86 1.24 -12.38 7.04
N SER A 87 -0.07 -12.65 7.20
CA SER A 87 -1.12 -11.79 6.65
C SER A 87 -1.30 -10.48 7.45
N LYS A 88 -0.58 -10.33 8.56
CA LYS A 88 -0.62 -9.16 9.45
C LYS A 88 0.75 -8.57 9.72
N THR A 89 0.77 -7.29 10.04
CA THR A 89 1.92 -6.60 10.62
C THR A 89 2.09 -6.99 12.10
N VAL A 90 3.25 -6.70 12.68
CA VAL A 90 3.50 -6.88 14.13
C VAL A 90 2.56 -6.06 15.03
N GLU A 91 1.92 -5.02 14.49
CA GLU A 91 0.88 -4.24 15.17
C GLU A 91 -0.52 -4.86 15.06
N GLY A 92 -0.67 -5.99 14.35
CA GLY A 92 -1.95 -6.68 14.13
C GLY A 92 -2.81 -6.10 12.99
N LEU A 93 -2.25 -5.22 12.16
CA LEU A 93 -2.92 -4.62 11.00
C LEU A 93 -2.71 -5.49 9.74
N PRO A 94 -3.49 -5.32 8.66
CA PRO A 94 -3.26 -6.05 7.42
C PRO A 94 -1.83 -5.84 6.88
N ALA A 95 -1.18 -6.93 6.46
CA ALA A 95 0.16 -6.90 5.89
C ALA A 95 0.26 -5.98 4.66
N PRO A 96 1.46 -5.48 4.33
CA PRO A 96 1.64 -4.57 3.20
C PRO A 96 1.15 -5.15 1.87
N MET A 97 0.17 -4.49 1.29
CA MET A 97 -0.31 -4.71 -0.06
C MET A 97 -0.14 -3.42 -0.85
N ARG A 98 0.34 -3.54 -2.09
CA ARG A 98 0.65 -2.40 -2.97
C ARG A 98 -0.25 -2.46 -4.19
N ALA A 99 -0.71 -1.29 -4.63
CA ALA A 99 -1.48 -1.16 -5.85
C ALA A 99 -0.83 -0.15 -6.79
N VAL A 100 -0.77 -0.50 -8.08
CA VAL A 100 -0.35 0.40 -9.15
C VAL A 100 -1.60 0.87 -9.90
N ILE A 101 -1.79 2.18 -9.98
CA ILE A 101 -2.89 2.83 -10.68
C ILE A 101 -2.33 3.78 -11.75
N VAL A 102 -2.88 3.69 -12.96
CA VAL A 102 -2.61 4.63 -14.05
C VAL A 102 -3.81 5.54 -14.28
N ALA A 103 -3.56 6.81 -14.64
CA ALA A 103 -4.62 7.78 -14.93
C ALA A 103 -4.16 8.91 -15.87
N ARG A 104 -5.08 9.69 -16.43
CA ARG A 104 -4.82 10.76 -17.42
C ARG A 104 -5.21 12.16 -16.91
N LYS A 105 -4.48 13.20 -17.36
CA LYS A 105 -4.72 14.63 -17.06
C LYS A 105 -4.62 15.54 -18.28
#